data_AF-A0A971HBW5-F1
#
_entry.id   AF-A0A971HBW5-F1
#
_cell.length_a   1.000
_cell.length_b   1.000
_cell.length_c   1.000
_cell.angle_alpha   90.00
_cell.angle_beta   90.00
_cell.angle_gamma   90.00
#
_symmetry.space_group_name_H-M   'P 1'
#
loop_
_entity.id
_entity.type
_entity.pdbx_description
1 polymer ?
#
loop_
_entity_poly.entity_id
_entity_poly.type
_entity_poly.pdbx_seq_one_letter_code
_entity_poly.pdbx_strand_id
1 'polypeptide(L)'
;MKDFLKSILVLGVLCLIISAALAVTNSKTAVIIEAAAAEKAEQARQAVLPEADSFTKLDISNLPPTVTESYKADNGAGYVFMMATKGYGGQIKLICGIDADDKITSCMTLS
;
A
#
# COMPACT_ATOMS: atom_id res chain seq x y z
N MET A 1 26.00 20.77 -39.94
CA MET A 1 24.56 20.98 -39.59
C MET A 1 23.73 19.71 -39.68
N LYS A 2 23.79 18.93 -40.78
CA LYS A 2 23.02 17.66 -40.91
C LYS A 2 23.32 16.61 -39.83
N ASP A 3 24.55 16.54 -39.32
CA ASP A 3 24.93 15.59 -38.27
C ASP A 3 24.34 15.95 -36.90
N PHE A 4 24.20 17.24 -36.61
CA PHE A 4 23.56 17.73 -35.38
C PHE A 4 22.06 17.36 -35.35
N LEU A 5 21.40 17.48 -36.51
CA LEU A 5 19.99 17.13 -36.66
C LEU A 5 19.76 15.62 -36.55
N LYS A 6 20.69 14.79 -37.09
CA LYS A 6 20.67 13.33 -36.89
C LYS A 6 20.78 12.95 -35.41
N SER A 7 21.69 13.56 -34.67
CA SER A 7 21.86 13.25 -33.23
C SER A 7 20.64 13.63 -32.40
N ILE A 8 20.00 14.79 -32.66
CA ILE A 8 18.74 15.19 -32.00
C ILE A 8 17.63 14.18 -32.29
N LEU A 9 17.52 13.73 -33.53
CA LEU A 9 16.48 12.80 -33.96
C LEU A 9 16.69 11.41 -33.32
N VAL A 10 17.94 10.92 -33.30
CA VAL A 10 18.30 9.66 -32.64
C VAL A 10 18.01 9.73 -31.13
N LEU A 11 18.36 10.83 -30.46
CA LEU A 11 18.09 10.99 -29.03
C LEU A 11 16.60 11.05 -28.71
N GLY A 12 15.81 11.76 -29.53
CA GLY A 12 14.35 11.81 -29.39
C GLY A 12 13.69 10.44 -29.56
N VAL A 13 14.14 9.67 -30.56
CA VAL A 13 13.65 8.31 -30.80
C VAL A 13 14.03 7.37 -29.65
N LEU A 14 15.27 7.44 -29.16
CA LEU A 14 15.70 6.63 -28.02
C LEU A 14 14.90 6.95 -26.75
N CYS A 15 14.69 8.23 -26.46
CA CYS A 15 13.84 8.65 -25.34
C CYS A 15 12.41 8.09 -25.47
N LEU A 16 11.81 8.17 -26.67
CA LEU A 16 10.49 7.57 -26.91
C LEU A 16 10.46 6.07 -26.64
N ILE A 17 11.49 5.34 -27.08
CA ILE A 17 11.60 3.89 -26.86
C ILE A 17 11.73 3.58 -25.36
N ILE A 18 12.61 4.29 -24.65
CA ILE A 18 12.83 4.07 -23.21
C ILE A 18 11.57 4.42 -22.41
N SER A 19 10.92 5.55 -22.71
CA SER A 19 9.66 5.93 -22.07
C SER A 19 8.55 4.93 -22.33
N ALA A 20 8.43 4.39 -23.55
CA ALA A 20 7.44 3.37 -23.89
C ALA A 20 7.72 2.05 -23.15
N ALA A 21 8.98 1.60 -23.10
CA ALA A 21 9.37 0.41 -22.36
C ALA A 21 9.11 0.56 -20.85
N LEU A 22 9.40 1.73 -20.30
CA LEU A 22 9.12 2.04 -18.89
C LEU A 22 7.61 2.09 -18.62
N ALA A 23 6.81 2.69 -19.51
CA ALA A 23 5.36 2.77 -19.37
C ALA A 23 4.71 1.37 -19.45
N VAL A 24 5.15 0.51 -20.35
CA VAL A 24 4.66 -0.88 -20.44
C VAL A 24 5.00 -1.64 -19.16
N THR A 25 6.25 -1.56 -18.71
CA THR A 25 6.70 -2.22 -17.47
C THR A 25 5.90 -1.69 -16.28
N ASN A 26 5.79 -0.36 -16.13
CA ASN A 26 5.02 0.25 -15.04
C ASN A 26 3.54 -0.13 -15.09
N SER A 27 2.90 -0.13 -16.27
CA SER A 27 1.49 -0.52 -16.41
C SER A 27 1.23 -1.98 -16.06
N LYS A 28 2.16 -2.89 -16.38
CA LYS A 28 2.03 -4.31 -16.07
C LYS A 28 2.33 -4.58 -14.60
N THR A 29 3.36 -3.94 -14.05
CA THR A 29 3.75 -4.11 -12.65
C THR A 29 2.74 -3.47 -11.70
N ALA A 30 2.16 -2.32 -12.05
CA ALA A 30 1.19 -1.62 -11.21
C ALA A 30 -0.03 -2.51 -10.89
N VAL A 31 -0.62 -3.17 -11.90
CA VAL A 31 -1.79 -4.03 -11.72
C VAL A 31 -1.48 -5.24 -10.82
N ILE A 32 -0.27 -5.80 -10.93
CA ILE A 32 0.17 -6.93 -10.09
C ILE A 32 0.44 -6.45 -8.66
N ILE A 33 1.04 -5.27 -8.48
CA ILE A 33 1.30 -4.69 -7.16
C ILE A 33 0.00 -4.35 -6.45
N GLU A 34 -1.00 -3.80 -7.14
CA GLU A 34 -2.28 -3.47 -6.50
C GLU A 34 -3.05 -4.71 -6.05
N ALA A 35 -3.09 -5.76 -6.88
CA ALA A 35 -3.70 -7.03 -6.50
C ALA A 35 -2.96 -7.70 -5.33
N ALA A 36 -1.63 -7.75 -5.40
CA ALA A 36 -0.80 -8.30 -4.32
C ALA A 36 -0.85 -7.45 -3.04
N ALA A 37 -1.02 -6.13 -3.15
CA ALA A 37 -1.17 -5.23 -2.01
C ALA A 37 -2.52 -5.41 -1.33
N ALA A 38 -3.60 -5.61 -2.09
CA ALA A 38 -4.91 -5.93 -1.55
C ALA A 38 -4.90 -7.28 -0.83
N GLU A 39 -4.26 -8.30 -1.42
CA GLU A 39 -4.13 -9.62 -0.82
C GLU A 39 -3.22 -9.59 0.42
N LYS A 40 -2.09 -8.89 0.38
CA LYS A 40 -1.26 -8.64 1.56
C LYS A 40 -2.01 -7.88 2.64
N ALA A 41 -2.84 -6.91 2.28
CA ALA A 41 -3.62 -6.17 3.27
C ALA A 41 -4.67 -7.08 3.94
N GLU A 42 -5.29 -7.99 3.19
CA GLU A 42 -6.23 -8.96 3.74
C GLU A 42 -5.55 -10.02 4.61
N GLN A 43 -4.45 -10.60 4.12
CA GLN A 43 -3.63 -11.52 4.91
C GLN A 43 -3.07 -10.84 6.16
N ALA A 44 -2.67 -9.58 6.06
CA ALA A 44 -2.20 -8.82 7.20
C ALA A 44 -3.33 -8.52 8.20
N ARG A 45 -4.55 -8.22 7.74
CA ARG A 45 -5.74 -8.09 8.60
C ARG A 45 -6.00 -9.38 9.38
N GLN A 46 -6.00 -10.53 8.71
CA GLN A 46 -6.14 -11.83 9.37
C GLN A 46 -4.96 -12.18 10.27
N ALA A 47 -3.73 -11.79 9.91
CA ALA A 47 -2.55 -12.09 10.71
C ALA A 47 -2.40 -11.20 11.95
N VAL A 48 -2.91 -9.96 11.94
CA VAL A 48 -2.92 -9.10 13.13
C VAL A 48 -4.05 -9.43 14.10
N LEU A 49 -5.16 -9.99 13.60
CA LEU A 49 -6.28 -10.41 14.44
C LEU A 49 -6.86 -11.75 13.92
N PRO A 50 -6.16 -12.87 14.16
CA PRO A 50 -6.55 -14.19 13.65
C PRO A 50 -7.84 -14.71 14.29
N GLU A 51 -8.25 -14.13 15.41
CA GLU A 51 -9.50 -14.45 16.09
C GLU A 51 -10.71 -13.71 15.51
N ALA A 52 -10.56 -12.86 14.49
CA ALA A 52 -11.66 -12.14 13.86
C ALA A 52 -12.28 -12.92 12.67
N ASP A 53 -13.59 -13.15 12.72
CA ASP A 53 -14.34 -13.78 11.62
C ASP A 53 -14.57 -12.82 10.43
N SER A 54 -14.85 -11.55 10.72
CA SER A 54 -15.04 -10.52 9.71
C SER A 54 -14.74 -9.14 10.28
N PHE A 55 -14.44 -8.19 9.40
CA PHE A 55 -14.02 -6.83 9.74
C PHE A 55 -15.01 -5.81 9.18
N THR A 56 -15.67 -5.08 10.07
CA THR A 56 -16.48 -3.91 9.72
C THR A 56 -15.64 -2.65 9.78
N LYS A 57 -15.58 -1.88 8.69
CA LYS A 57 -14.90 -0.59 8.65
C LYS A 57 -15.62 0.42 9.54
N LEU A 58 -14.87 1.07 10.42
CA LEU A 58 -15.36 2.16 11.28
C LEU A 58 -14.97 3.50 10.64
N ASP A 59 -15.96 4.24 10.16
CA ASP A 59 -15.75 5.61 9.69
C ASP A 59 -15.76 6.58 10.88
N ILE A 60 -14.60 6.73 11.53
CA ILE A 60 -14.43 7.65 12.68
C ILE A 60 -13.85 8.96 12.17
N SER A 61 -14.64 10.03 12.26
CA SER A 61 -14.28 11.36 11.73
C SER A 61 -13.21 12.11 12.56
N ASN A 62 -12.68 11.53 13.64
CA ASN A 62 -11.70 12.13 14.55
C ASN A 62 -10.50 11.19 14.79
N LEU A 63 -10.05 10.53 13.73
CA LEU A 63 -8.84 9.73 13.76
C LEU A 63 -7.59 10.62 13.65
N PRO A 64 -6.47 10.26 14.30
CA PRO A 64 -5.19 10.89 14.06
C PRO A 64 -4.87 10.89 12.56
N PRO A 65 -4.19 11.91 12.02
CA PRO A 65 -3.86 11.98 10.58
C PRO A 65 -2.96 10.84 10.10
N THR A 66 -2.38 10.08 11.04
CA THR A 66 -1.58 8.88 10.79
C THR A 66 -2.42 7.63 10.60
N VAL A 67 -3.69 7.60 11.03
CA VAL A 67 -4.59 6.44 10.86
C VAL A 67 -5.39 6.65 9.58
N THR A 68 -5.20 5.76 8.62
CA THR A 68 -5.88 5.79 7.32
C THR A 68 -7.22 5.08 7.38
N GLU A 69 -7.29 3.96 8.08
CA GLU A 69 -8.51 3.15 8.20
C GLU A 69 -8.57 2.48 9.57
N SER A 70 -9.78 2.28 10.09
CA SER A 70 -10.03 1.47 11.27
C SER A 70 -11.10 0.43 10.98
N TYR A 71 -10.90 -0.76 11.53
CA TYR A 71 -11.78 -1.91 11.37
C TYR A 71 -12.08 -2.49 12.74
N LYS A 72 -13.30 -2.98 12.93
CA LYS A 72 -13.73 -3.70 14.12
C LYS A 72 -14.05 -5.13 13.73
N ALA A 73 -13.61 -6.09 14.53
CA ALA A 73 -14.02 -7.47 14.38
C ALA A 73 -15.50 -7.62 14.77
N ASP A 74 -16.33 -8.19 13.91
CA ASP A 74 -17.78 -8.32 14.15
C ASP A 74 -18.09 -9.29 15.30
N ASN A 75 -17.21 -10.25 15.54
CA ASN A 75 -17.30 -11.18 16.66
C ASN A 75 -16.79 -10.59 18.00
N GLY A 76 -16.38 -9.31 18.00
CA GLY A 76 -15.89 -8.63 19.19
C GLY A 76 -14.45 -8.99 19.58
N ALA A 77 -13.70 -9.71 18.73
CA ALA A 77 -12.31 -10.10 19.00
C ALA A 77 -11.35 -8.90 19.14
N GLY A 78 -11.74 -7.71 18.65
CA GLY A 78 -10.93 -6.50 18.79
C GLY A 78 -11.07 -5.51 17.64
N TYR A 79 -10.03 -4.71 17.43
CA TYR A 79 -9.92 -3.64 16.45
C TYR A 79 -8.63 -3.75 15.64
N VAL A 80 -8.68 -3.37 14.37
CA VAL A 80 -7.51 -3.30 13.49
C VAL A 80 -7.39 -1.89 12.92
N PHE A 81 -6.22 -1.28 13.07
CA PHE A 81 -5.93 0.06 12.59
C PHE A 81 -4.88 0.00 11.49
N MET A 82 -5.21 0.60 10.34
CA MET A 82 -4.26 0.83 9.27
C MET A 82 -3.72 2.25 9.39
N MET A 83 -2.40 2.41 9.41
CA MET A 83 -1.73 3.67 9.61
C MET A 83 -0.74 3.93 8.46
N ALA A 84 -0.61 5.17 8.02
CA ALA A 84 0.39 5.58 7.04
C ALA A 84 1.24 6.70 7.63
N THR A 85 2.55 6.51 7.65
CA THR A 85 3.50 7.52 8.13
C THR A 85 4.71 7.64 7.20
N LYS A 86 5.53 8.67 7.37
CA LYS A 86 6.73 8.88 6.56
C LYS A 86 7.93 8.24 7.25
N GLY A 87 8.52 7.23 6.62
CA GLY A 87 9.76 6.58 7.06
C GLY A 87 11.00 7.16 6.37
N TYR A 88 12.16 6.57 6.68
CA TYR A 88 13.48 7.01 6.18
C TYR A 88 13.60 6.90 4.64
N GLY A 89 12.97 5.89 4.03
CA GLY A 89 13.01 5.63 2.57
C GLY A 89 11.76 6.06 1.79
N GLY A 90 10.74 6.62 2.46
CA GLY A 90 9.45 6.91 1.82
C GLY A 90 8.26 6.70 2.75
N GLN A 91 7.04 6.72 2.20
CA GLN A 91 5.82 6.47 2.97
C GLN A 91 5.75 4.98 3.37
N ILE A 92 5.56 4.70 4.66
CA ILE A 92 5.37 3.36 5.20
C ILE A 92 3.91 3.18 5.61
N LYS A 93 3.32 2.03 5.26
CA LYS A 93 2.01 1.61 5.75
C LYS A 93 2.21 0.59 6.85
N LEU A 94 1.47 0.75 7.93
CA LEU A 94 1.46 -0.06 9.12
C LEU A 94 0.05 -0.58 9.33
N ILE A 95 -0.07 -1.78 9.86
CA ILE A 95 -1.34 -2.32 10.31
C ILE A 95 -1.12 -2.91 11.69
N CYS A 96 -2.00 -2.58 12.62
CA CYS A 96 -1.91 -3.06 13.99
C CYS A 96 -3.26 -3.55 14.50
N GLY A 97 -3.27 -4.74 15.09
CA GLY A 97 -4.40 -5.34 15.78
C GLY A 97 -4.34 -5.07 17.28
N ILE A 98 -5.50 -4.80 17.86
CA ILE A 98 -5.73 -4.63 19.29
C ILE A 98 -6.86 -5.59 19.66
N ASP A 99 -6.67 -6.45 20.65
CA ASP A 99 -7.71 -7.36 21.12
C ASP A 99 -8.77 -6.66 22.00
N ALA A 100 -9.76 -7.43 22.46
CA ALA A 100 -10.81 -6.97 23.37
C ALA A 100 -10.31 -6.59 24.78
N ASP A 101 -9.09 -7.01 25.15
CA ASP A 101 -8.43 -6.71 26.42
C ASP A 101 -7.51 -5.46 26.32
N ASP A 102 -7.69 -4.64 25.28
CA ASP A 102 -6.91 -3.44 24.96
C ASP A 102 -5.41 -3.72 24.74
N LYS A 103 -5.05 -4.98 24.45
CA LYS A 103 -3.68 -5.38 24.23
C LYS A 103 -3.39 -5.46 22.74
N ILE A 104 -2.21 -4.96 22.36
CA ILE A 104 -1.72 -5.09 20.99
C ILE A 104 -1.42 -6.57 20.73
N THR A 105 -2.19 -7.19 19.85
CA THR A 105 -1.96 -8.58 19.42
C THR A 105 -0.73 -8.66 18.53
N SER A 106 -0.69 -7.81 17.51
CA SER A 106 0.40 -7.76 16.54
C SER A 106 0.35 -6.47 15.72
N CYS A 107 1.51 -5.88 15.43
CA CYS A 107 1.64 -4.84 14.43
C CYS A 107 2.62 -5.30 13.34
N MET A 108 2.30 -5.06 12.06
CA MET A 108 3.19 -5.35 10.94
C MET A 108 3.28 -4.18 9.96
N THR A 109 4.41 -4.10 9.26
CA THR A 109 4.63 -3.14 8.18
C THR A 109 4.21 -3.73 6.85
N LEU A 110 3.24 -3.09 6.21
CA LEU A 110 2.85 -3.34 4.82
C LEU A 110 3.74 -2.49 3.92
N SER A 111 4.97 -2.95 3.68
CA SER A 111 5.88 -2.35 2.70
C SER A 111 5.64 -2.89 1.29
#